data_AF-A0A7C1FYB7-F1
#
_entry.id   AF-A0A7C1FYB7-F1
#
_cell.length_a   1.000
_cell.length_b   1.000
_cell.length_c   1.000
_cell.angle_alpha   90.00
_cell.angle_beta   90.00
_cell.angle_gamma   90.00
#
_symmetry.space_group_name_H-M   'P 1'
#
loop_
_entity.id
_entity.type
_entity.pdbx_description
1 polymer ?
#
loop_
_entity_poly.entity_id
_entity_poly.type
_entity_poly.pdbx_seq_one_letter_code
_entity_poly.pdbx_strand_id
1 'polypeptide(L)'
;RAEVQQRLAANPQDPKALANLGEILLDEGNLQQAADALERAYRADPSGRNRSLLREALLGCLKVDFARYHQRAEQIESLLDDPKQRAAYWRLVADGFRTQGRWQDAFQQYLKFFQEDADLGQLEEISPTLSVRRDRWLGSQIAGLREELKDPAAREQLDRTAAEIVQQALAVRNVEQLRGLMQCFAAHPEAPAWRRQTAQVLAAAGRLLEAEQILWEDLNCADPAVAAPAWATLAKVLESAGFHADAATCYGILADRFASAVCWEDKTGKQLAEQLPPDSPARSALLAQVAWPSGAVEVEINQSSAPRQQVSNQVLLRRARSDSPFLAEDSIWYDYGRQQLTAFDPWGTQKWQFSLAQATGAVRAVYYNPQLSQFAARGHLLMMVAANRVLALDSLGSTEAKPRLLWDIDANMARFGSPLGSVNPVDADAEVMFMNVASGRFDPMRSLGGFVGANDYVFFQRVRTLVAIDAVTGQTLWTSQQHNLPADCELFGDQQYVFAVPPNSQEAYVFSARDGRALGKRSVPRQREEDLVDATAVSVRGNSQLAPLSRACLATLGRSLLYWRVDREGGQR
;
A
#
# COMPACT_ATOMS: atom_id res chain seq x y z
N ARG A 1 -29.71 32.59 22.07
CA ARG A 1 -29.14 33.03 23.37
C ARG A 1 -30.17 33.72 24.27
N ALA A 2 -30.84 34.79 23.83
CA ALA A 2 -31.83 35.51 24.64
C ALA A 2 -32.99 34.61 25.14
N GLU A 3 -33.55 33.76 24.28
CA GLU A 3 -34.60 32.80 24.66
C GLU A 3 -34.12 31.78 25.71
N VAL A 4 -32.88 31.29 25.58
CA VAL A 4 -32.26 30.35 26.54
C VAL A 4 -32.11 31.01 27.91
N GLN A 5 -31.65 32.25 27.96
CA GLN A 5 -31.52 33.01 29.21
C GLN A 5 -32.88 33.26 29.88
N GLN A 6 -33.92 33.58 29.10
CA GLN A 6 -35.26 33.78 29.62
C GLN A 6 -35.84 32.49 30.24
N ARG A 7 -35.64 31.34 29.58
CA ARG A 7 -36.07 30.04 30.11
C ARG A 7 -35.31 29.63 31.36
N LEU A 8 -33.99 29.84 31.40
CA LEU A 8 -33.17 29.55 32.58
C LEU A 8 -33.47 30.49 33.76
N ALA A 9 -33.88 31.74 33.49
CA ALA A 9 -34.33 32.67 34.52
C ALA A 9 -35.68 32.23 35.13
N ALA A 10 -36.58 31.67 34.31
CA ALA A 10 -37.86 31.14 34.78
C ALA A 10 -37.73 29.76 35.47
N ASN A 11 -36.86 28.89 34.96
CA ASN A 11 -36.55 27.59 35.53
C ASN A 11 -35.05 27.26 35.34
N PRO A 12 -34.23 27.38 36.41
CA PRO A 12 -32.79 27.09 36.35
C PRO A 12 -32.42 25.64 36.01
N GLN A 13 -33.37 24.70 36.06
CA GLN A 13 -33.18 23.28 35.74
C GLN A 13 -33.97 22.84 34.50
N ASP A 14 -34.41 23.77 33.64
CA ASP A 14 -35.04 23.41 32.37
C ASP A 14 -34.05 22.62 31.49
N PRO A 15 -34.27 21.31 31.25
CA PRO A 15 -33.33 20.45 30.52
C PRO A 15 -33.11 20.93 29.08
N LYS A 16 -34.16 21.47 28.43
CA LYS A 16 -34.05 21.97 27.04
C LYS A 16 -33.22 23.25 26.98
N ALA A 17 -33.42 24.15 27.93
CA ALA A 17 -32.66 25.39 27.98
C ALA A 17 -31.19 25.13 28.34
N LEU A 18 -30.91 24.19 29.24
CA LEU A 18 -29.54 23.76 29.58
C LEU A 18 -28.84 23.06 28.41
N ALA A 19 -29.54 22.19 27.67
CA ALA A 19 -29.00 21.54 26.47
C ALA A 19 -28.64 22.56 25.38
N ASN A 20 -29.56 23.49 25.08
CA ASN A 20 -29.31 24.56 24.10
C ASN A 20 -28.20 25.52 24.55
N LEU A 21 -28.07 25.78 25.86
CA LEU A 21 -26.93 26.55 26.38
C LEU A 21 -25.61 25.80 26.16
N GLY A 22 -25.59 24.50 26.44
CA GLY A 22 -24.44 23.63 26.21
C GLY A 22 -23.99 23.63 24.75
N GLU A 23 -24.92 23.47 23.80
CA GLU A 23 -24.62 23.55 22.36
C GLU A 23 -24.00 24.90 21.96
N ILE A 24 -24.59 26.02 22.40
CA ILE A 24 -24.03 27.35 22.14
C ILE A 24 -22.61 27.47 22.71
N LEU A 25 -22.37 26.95 23.91
CA LEU A 25 -21.05 26.99 24.54
C LEU A 25 -20.04 26.07 23.84
N LEU A 26 -20.46 24.94 23.26
CA LEU A 26 -19.62 24.10 22.41
C LEU A 26 -19.18 24.86 21.15
N ASP A 27 -20.13 25.50 20.47
CA ASP A 27 -19.86 26.31 19.27
C ASP A 27 -18.93 27.49 19.58
N GLU A 28 -19.05 28.09 20.77
CA GLU A 28 -18.17 29.16 21.26
C GLU A 28 -16.79 28.66 21.75
N GLY A 29 -16.57 27.34 21.83
CA GLY A 29 -15.33 26.73 22.34
C GLY A 29 -15.18 26.77 23.87
N ASN A 30 -16.24 27.15 24.60
CA ASN A 30 -16.28 27.21 26.07
C ASN A 30 -16.55 25.83 26.68
N LEU A 31 -15.68 24.86 26.40
CA LEU A 31 -15.89 23.43 26.65
C LEU A 31 -16.23 23.08 28.10
N GLN A 32 -15.55 23.69 29.09
CA GLN A 32 -15.82 23.41 30.50
C GLN A 32 -17.24 23.85 30.92
N GLN A 33 -17.64 25.07 30.53
CA GLN A 33 -18.98 25.57 30.85
C GLN A 33 -20.06 24.78 30.10
N ALA A 34 -19.75 24.33 28.87
CA ALA A 34 -20.61 23.45 28.11
C ALA A 34 -20.82 22.11 28.85
N ALA A 35 -19.74 21.46 29.30
CA ALA A 35 -19.82 20.21 30.06
C ALA A 35 -20.67 20.37 31.33
N ASP A 36 -20.44 21.43 32.12
CA ASP A 36 -21.20 21.71 33.35
C ASP A 36 -22.71 21.91 33.07
N ALA A 37 -23.06 22.64 32.00
CA ALA A 37 -24.45 22.85 31.60
C ALA A 37 -25.11 21.55 31.09
N LEU A 38 -24.39 20.76 30.30
CA LEU A 38 -24.87 19.51 29.71
C LEU A 38 -25.00 18.39 30.73
N GLU A 39 -24.19 18.38 31.80
CA GLU A 39 -24.37 17.47 32.91
C GLU A 39 -25.67 17.73 33.66
N ARG A 40 -25.98 19.00 33.91
CA ARG A 40 -27.25 19.38 34.53
C ARG A 40 -28.43 19.00 33.63
N ALA A 41 -28.30 19.22 32.32
CA ALA A 41 -29.30 18.80 31.34
C ALA A 41 -29.51 17.27 31.36
N TYR A 42 -28.42 16.49 31.36
CA TYR A 42 -28.48 15.03 31.36
C TYR A 42 -29.02 14.45 32.68
N ARG A 43 -28.70 15.06 33.83
CA ARG A 43 -29.28 14.67 35.13
C ARG A 43 -30.78 14.94 35.20
N ALA A 44 -31.24 16.03 34.59
CA ALA A 44 -32.66 16.39 34.56
C ALA A 44 -33.45 15.57 33.53
N ASP A 45 -32.83 15.25 32.39
CA ASP A 45 -33.40 14.42 31.32
C ASP A 45 -32.30 13.56 30.67
N PRO A 46 -32.20 12.26 31.05
CA PRO A 46 -31.25 11.30 30.48
C PRO A 46 -31.58 10.86 29.04
N SER A 47 -31.96 11.79 28.17
CA SER A 47 -32.28 11.50 26.78
C SER A 47 -31.01 11.24 25.94
N GLY A 48 -31.14 10.48 24.85
CA GLY A 48 -30.02 10.15 23.96
C GLY A 48 -29.35 11.39 23.33
N ARG A 49 -30.11 12.48 23.15
CA ARG A 49 -29.58 13.78 22.71
C ARG A 49 -28.65 14.38 23.77
N ASN A 50 -29.13 14.54 25.00
CA ASN A 50 -28.35 15.11 26.10
C ASN A 50 -27.11 14.27 26.41
N ARG A 51 -27.23 12.93 26.34
CA ARG A 51 -26.11 12.01 26.45
C ARG A 51 -25.04 12.28 25.39
N SER A 52 -25.45 12.42 24.13
CA SER A 52 -24.53 12.65 23.01
C SER A 52 -23.80 13.98 23.12
N LEU A 53 -24.51 15.05 23.48
CA LEU A 53 -23.92 16.37 23.72
C LEU A 53 -22.95 16.36 24.90
N LEU A 54 -23.34 15.73 26.01
CA LEU A 54 -22.47 15.61 27.18
C LEU A 54 -21.19 14.83 26.85
N ARG A 55 -21.32 13.72 26.12
CA ARG A 55 -20.16 12.95 25.63
C ARG A 55 -19.24 13.82 24.78
N GLU A 56 -19.78 14.56 23.81
CA GLU A 56 -19.01 15.45 22.95
C GLU A 56 -18.26 16.52 23.76
N ALA A 57 -18.94 17.17 24.72
CA ALA A 57 -18.34 18.15 25.60
C ALA A 57 -17.22 17.57 26.46
N LEU A 58 -17.44 16.42 27.10
CA LEU A 58 -16.44 15.77 27.95
C LEU A 58 -15.24 15.25 27.16
N LEU A 59 -15.44 14.71 25.95
CA LEU A 59 -14.35 14.31 25.06
C LEU A 59 -13.56 15.52 24.56
N GLY A 60 -14.23 16.62 24.24
CA GLY A 60 -13.60 17.90 23.91
C GLY A 60 -12.74 18.42 25.07
N CYS A 61 -13.29 18.42 26.28
CA CYS A 61 -12.58 18.78 27.49
C CYS A 61 -11.35 17.88 27.75
N LEU A 62 -11.51 16.56 27.58
CA LEU A 62 -10.42 15.59 27.74
C LEU A 62 -9.28 15.81 26.74
N LYS A 63 -9.60 16.27 25.53
CA LYS A 63 -8.60 16.62 24.50
C LYS A 63 -7.79 17.87 24.87
N VAL A 64 -8.38 18.82 25.58
CA VAL A 64 -7.72 20.08 25.97
C VAL A 64 -6.97 19.95 27.30
N ASP A 65 -7.58 19.32 28.31
CA ASP A 65 -7.01 19.12 29.64
C ASP A 65 -7.15 17.65 30.06
N PHE A 66 -6.22 16.83 29.56
CA PHE A 66 -6.24 15.39 29.79
C PHE A 66 -6.12 15.05 31.28
N ALA A 67 -5.23 15.71 32.03
CA ALA A 67 -4.97 15.40 33.43
C ALA A 67 -6.23 15.57 34.31
N ARG A 68 -6.99 16.65 34.09
CA ARG A 68 -8.19 16.95 34.86
C ARG A 68 -9.37 16.03 34.50
N TYR A 69 -9.62 15.84 33.22
CA TYR A 69 -10.80 15.09 32.77
C TYR A 69 -10.59 13.58 32.74
N HIS A 70 -9.36 13.09 32.76
CA HIS A 70 -9.08 11.65 32.93
C HIS A 70 -9.56 11.14 34.29
N GLN A 71 -9.62 11.97 35.33
CA GLN A 71 -10.23 11.60 36.63
C GLN A 71 -11.72 11.26 36.51
N ARG A 72 -12.36 11.69 35.40
CA ARG A 72 -13.76 11.43 35.08
C ARG A 72 -13.93 10.29 34.06
N ALA A 73 -12.91 9.45 33.90
CA ALA A 73 -12.91 8.36 32.92
C ALA A 73 -14.14 7.45 33.03
N GLU A 74 -14.51 7.02 34.25
CA GLU A 74 -15.69 6.16 34.48
C GLU A 74 -16.99 6.80 33.96
N GLN A 75 -17.15 8.11 34.20
CA GLN A 75 -18.30 8.84 33.70
C GLN A 75 -18.30 8.90 32.17
N ILE A 76 -17.14 9.18 31.56
CA ILE A 76 -17.03 9.23 30.10
C ILE A 76 -17.34 7.85 29.50
N GLU A 77 -16.76 6.78 30.04
CA GLU A 77 -16.98 5.40 29.58
C GLU A 77 -18.46 5.00 29.67
N SER A 78 -19.19 5.43 30.70
CA SER A 78 -20.64 5.17 30.85
C SER A 78 -21.54 5.84 29.79
N LEU A 79 -21.00 6.80 29.02
CA LEU A 79 -21.69 7.52 27.95
C LEU A 79 -21.37 6.96 26.55
N LEU A 80 -20.49 5.95 26.45
CA LEU A 80 -20.08 5.33 25.20
C LEU A 80 -20.96 4.12 24.90
N ASP A 81 -21.75 4.20 23.82
CA ASP A 81 -22.76 3.19 23.49
C ASP A 81 -22.36 2.28 22.31
N ASP A 82 -21.36 2.69 21.51
CA ASP A 82 -20.94 2.00 20.28
C ASP A 82 -19.42 1.67 20.33
N PRO A 83 -18.98 0.48 19.88
CA PRO A 83 -17.58 0.18 19.56
C PRO A 83 -16.79 1.32 18.91
N LYS A 84 -17.34 2.08 17.95
CA LYS A 84 -16.63 3.20 17.31
C LYS A 84 -16.30 4.33 18.30
N GLN A 85 -17.23 4.62 19.22
CA GLN A 85 -17.03 5.66 20.24
C GLN A 85 -15.99 5.22 21.26
N ARG A 86 -16.00 3.93 21.65
CA ARG A 86 -15.00 3.33 22.54
C ARG A 86 -13.61 3.33 21.92
N ALA A 87 -13.50 2.95 20.65
CA ALA A 87 -12.27 3.06 19.88
C ALA A 87 -11.72 4.50 19.89
N ALA A 88 -12.54 5.49 19.52
CA ALA A 88 -12.14 6.90 19.52
C ALA A 88 -11.69 7.39 20.91
N TYR A 89 -12.38 6.98 21.97
CA TYR A 89 -12.01 7.27 23.34
C TYR A 89 -10.65 6.67 23.72
N TRP A 90 -10.40 5.38 23.42
CA TRP A 90 -9.09 4.77 23.72
C TRP A 90 -7.94 5.44 22.98
N ARG A 91 -8.15 5.90 21.73
CA ARG A 91 -7.13 6.70 21.02
C ARG A 91 -6.80 7.98 21.75
N LEU A 92 -7.83 8.71 22.17
CA LEU A 92 -7.70 9.98 22.86
C LEU A 92 -6.96 9.80 24.20
N VAL A 93 -7.32 8.76 24.96
CA VAL A 93 -6.67 8.45 26.24
C VAL A 93 -5.23 7.99 26.04
N ALA A 94 -4.96 7.15 25.03
CA ALA A 94 -3.62 6.71 24.72
C ALA A 94 -2.70 7.90 24.36
N ASP A 95 -3.17 8.83 23.52
CA ASP A 95 -2.42 10.04 23.18
C ASP A 95 -2.21 10.95 24.41
N GLY A 96 -3.21 11.08 25.27
CA GLY A 96 -3.10 11.78 26.55
C GLY A 96 -2.02 11.19 27.46
N PHE A 97 -1.96 9.87 27.62
CA PHE A 97 -0.88 9.23 28.38
C PHE A 97 0.48 9.39 27.71
N ARG A 98 0.52 9.34 26.39
CA ARG A 98 1.75 9.50 25.62
C ARG A 98 2.36 10.89 25.80
N THR A 99 1.54 11.95 25.75
CA THR A 99 1.99 13.33 25.99
C THR A 99 2.50 13.56 27.43
N GLN A 100 2.02 12.79 28.40
CA GLN A 100 2.52 12.79 29.78
C GLN A 100 3.76 11.91 30.00
N GLY A 101 4.26 11.22 28.97
CA GLY A 101 5.36 10.26 29.10
C GLY A 101 4.99 8.97 29.85
N ARG A 102 3.68 8.70 30.03
CA ARG A 102 3.16 7.49 30.68
C ARG A 102 2.97 6.37 29.65
N TRP A 103 4.08 5.88 29.12
CA TRP A 103 4.08 4.97 27.98
C TRP A 103 3.39 3.62 28.26
N GLN A 104 3.55 3.08 29.46
CA GLN A 104 2.92 1.81 29.83
C GLN A 104 1.39 1.91 29.83
N ASP A 105 0.85 3.02 30.35
CA ASP A 105 -0.61 3.26 30.35
C ASP A 105 -1.17 3.48 28.95
N ALA A 106 -0.40 4.17 28.09
CA ALA A 106 -0.75 4.31 26.67
C ALA A 106 -0.84 2.95 25.97
N PHE A 107 0.13 2.06 26.22
CA PHE A 107 0.12 0.71 25.66
C PHE A 107 -1.09 -0.11 26.14
N GLN A 108 -1.46 -0.02 27.42
CA GLN A 108 -2.67 -0.69 27.93
C GLN A 108 -3.95 -0.24 27.20
N GLN A 109 -4.04 1.02 26.77
CA GLN A 109 -5.17 1.45 25.95
C GLN A 109 -5.14 0.85 24.54
N TYR A 110 -3.95 0.66 23.94
CA TYR A 110 -3.84 -0.04 22.66
C TYR A 110 -4.23 -1.52 22.79
N LEU A 111 -3.96 -2.16 23.93
CA LEU A 111 -4.33 -3.55 24.17
C LEU A 111 -5.84 -3.79 24.17
N LYS A 112 -6.65 -2.81 24.58
CA LYS A 112 -8.12 -2.91 24.57
C LYS A 112 -8.67 -3.22 23.17
N PHE A 113 -8.02 -2.73 22.10
CA PHE A 113 -8.42 -3.04 20.72
C PHE A 113 -8.31 -4.53 20.39
N PHE A 114 -7.34 -5.25 20.97
CA PHE A 114 -7.18 -6.68 20.75
C PHE A 114 -8.09 -7.51 21.67
N GLN A 115 -8.37 -7.02 22.88
CA GLN A 115 -9.22 -7.70 23.86
C GLN A 115 -10.70 -7.74 23.45
N GLU A 116 -11.20 -6.69 22.79
CA GLU A 116 -12.59 -6.64 22.31
C GLU A 116 -12.80 -7.28 20.93
N ASP A 117 -11.83 -8.07 20.44
CA ASP A 117 -11.82 -8.67 19.09
C ASP A 117 -12.21 -7.66 17.99
N ALA A 118 -11.64 -6.46 18.10
CA ALA A 118 -12.02 -5.37 17.23
C ALA A 118 -11.54 -5.67 15.80
N ASP A 119 -12.41 -5.44 14.80
CA ASP A 119 -12.04 -5.59 13.40
C ASP A 119 -10.83 -4.71 13.06
N LEU A 120 -9.67 -5.34 12.90
CA LEU A 120 -8.40 -4.70 12.60
C LEU A 120 -8.36 -4.13 11.18
N GLY A 121 -9.20 -4.63 10.28
CA GLY A 121 -9.35 -4.18 8.90
C GLY A 121 -10.28 -2.98 8.74
N GLN A 122 -10.88 -2.47 9.82
CA GLN A 122 -11.83 -1.36 9.75
C GLN A 122 -11.12 -0.03 9.42
N LEU A 123 -11.60 0.66 8.37
CA LEU A 123 -11.20 2.03 8.06
C LEU A 123 -11.90 3.02 9.01
N GLU A 124 -11.13 3.85 9.70
CA GLU A 124 -11.63 4.79 10.69
C GLU A 124 -11.17 6.21 10.42
N GLU A 125 -12.06 7.17 10.65
CA GLU A 125 -11.72 8.59 10.58
C GLU A 125 -10.92 8.98 11.83
N ILE A 126 -9.62 9.28 11.64
CA ILE A 126 -8.72 9.72 12.72
C ILE A 126 -8.81 11.24 12.88
N SER A 127 -9.02 11.95 11.77
CA SER A 127 -9.31 13.39 11.73
C SER A 127 -10.13 13.71 10.47
N PRO A 128 -10.69 14.94 10.34
CA PRO A 128 -11.46 15.34 9.16
C PRO A 128 -10.70 15.23 7.82
N THR A 129 -9.37 15.14 7.88
CA THR A 129 -8.49 15.07 6.69
C THR A 129 -7.72 13.75 6.60
N LEU A 130 -7.95 12.80 7.51
CA LEU A 130 -7.19 11.56 7.56
C LEU A 130 -8.07 10.41 8.05
N SER A 131 -8.29 9.42 7.19
CA SER A 131 -8.86 8.12 7.57
C SER A 131 -7.82 7.03 7.42
N VAL A 132 -7.72 6.13 8.40
CA VAL A 132 -6.69 5.09 8.46
C VAL A 132 -7.31 3.79 8.94
N ARG A 133 -6.86 2.67 8.37
CA ARG A 133 -7.22 1.34 8.84
C ARG A 133 -6.68 1.10 10.23
N ARG A 134 -7.46 0.45 11.09
CA ARG A 134 -7.15 0.29 12.51
C ARG A 134 -5.78 -0.34 12.74
N ASP A 135 -5.45 -1.42 12.04
CA ASP A 135 -4.16 -2.09 12.14
C ASP A 135 -2.96 -1.21 11.73
N ARG A 136 -3.11 -0.40 10.67
CA ARG A 136 -2.09 0.57 10.24
C ARG A 136 -1.84 1.63 11.30
N TRP A 137 -2.92 2.19 11.85
CA TRP A 137 -2.84 3.20 12.89
C TRP A 137 -2.20 2.65 14.16
N LEU A 138 -2.70 1.50 14.66
CA LEU A 138 -2.16 0.83 15.84
C LEU A 138 -0.69 0.48 15.65
N GLY A 139 -0.34 -0.08 14.48
CA GLY A 139 1.03 -0.44 14.20
C GLY A 139 1.98 0.75 14.18
N SER A 140 1.55 1.90 13.63
CA SER A 140 2.31 3.16 13.70
C SER A 140 2.52 3.60 15.16
N GLN A 141 1.46 3.56 15.98
CA GLN A 141 1.54 3.97 17.39
C GLN A 141 2.43 3.05 18.22
N ILE A 142 2.29 1.72 18.06
CA ILE A 142 3.06 0.72 18.82
C ILE A 142 4.55 0.78 18.43
N ALA A 143 4.86 0.93 17.14
CA ALA A 143 6.23 1.07 16.67
C ALA A 143 6.89 2.34 17.26
N GLY A 144 6.22 3.48 17.18
CA GLY A 144 6.72 4.74 17.77
C GLY A 144 6.90 4.63 19.28
N LEU A 145 5.97 4.00 19.98
CA LEU A 145 6.08 3.75 21.42
C LEU A 145 7.33 2.91 21.74
N ARG A 146 7.55 1.80 21.03
CA ARG A 146 8.72 0.93 21.23
C ARG A 146 10.04 1.67 21.01
N GLU A 147 10.11 2.55 20.00
CA GLU A 147 11.29 3.39 19.73
C GLU A 147 11.54 4.41 20.86
N GLU A 148 10.48 5.05 21.37
CA GLU A 148 10.55 6.09 22.41
C GLU A 148 10.85 5.55 23.82
N LEU A 149 10.41 4.33 24.15
CA LEU A 149 10.72 3.68 25.43
C LEU A 149 12.23 3.48 25.59
N LYS A 150 12.89 4.13 26.56
CA LYS A 150 14.33 3.92 26.80
C LYS A 150 14.64 2.76 27.74
N ASP A 151 13.68 2.37 28.57
CA ASP A 151 13.84 1.28 29.55
C ASP A 151 13.77 -0.10 28.87
N PRO A 152 14.85 -0.91 28.93
CA PRO A 152 14.86 -2.26 28.36
C PRO A 152 13.82 -3.19 28.98
N ALA A 153 13.55 -3.09 30.29
CA ALA A 153 12.61 -3.98 30.97
C ALA A 153 11.17 -3.72 30.50
N ALA A 154 10.80 -2.45 30.36
CA ALA A 154 9.51 -2.06 29.82
C ALA A 154 9.33 -2.46 28.34
N ARG A 155 10.41 -2.37 27.53
CA ARG A 155 10.41 -2.87 26.15
C ARG A 155 10.20 -4.38 26.09
N GLU A 156 10.89 -5.14 26.94
CA GLU A 156 10.75 -6.59 27.00
C GLU A 156 9.33 -7.00 27.41
N GLN A 157 8.72 -6.31 28.36
CA GLN A 157 7.34 -6.57 28.78
C GLN A 157 6.33 -6.31 27.64
N LEU A 158 6.55 -5.27 26.83
CA LEU A 158 5.75 -4.99 25.64
C LEU A 158 5.90 -6.11 24.62
N ASP A 159 7.14 -6.48 24.31
CA ASP A 159 7.48 -7.52 23.35
C ASP A 159 6.86 -8.87 23.77
N ARG A 160 6.92 -9.22 25.05
CA ARG A 160 6.27 -10.41 25.62
C ARG A 160 4.76 -10.41 25.44
N THR A 161 4.11 -9.28 25.73
CA THR A 161 2.65 -9.15 25.57
C THR A 161 2.23 -9.27 24.11
N ALA A 162 3.01 -8.68 23.19
CA ALA A 162 2.77 -8.81 21.75
C ALA A 162 2.92 -10.27 21.29
N ALA A 163 3.94 -10.98 21.79
CA ALA A 163 4.14 -12.39 21.50
C ALA A 163 2.95 -13.24 21.97
N GLU A 164 2.43 -13.03 23.17
CA GLU A 164 1.26 -13.75 23.68
C GLU A 164 0.04 -13.60 22.77
N ILE A 165 -0.25 -12.37 22.31
CA ILE A 165 -1.39 -12.09 21.41
C ILE A 165 -1.22 -12.82 20.07
N VAL A 166 -0.03 -12.75 19.49
CA VAL A 166 0.25 -13.39 18.19
C VAL A 166 0.20 -14.92 18.31
N GLN A 167 0.75 -15.50 19.38
CA GLN A 167 0.73 -16.94 19.59
C GLN A 167 -0.69 -17.46 19.82
N GLN A 168 -1.56 -16.72 20.52
CA GLN A 168 -2.97 -17.06 20.64
C GLN A 168 -3.67 -17.07 19.28
N ALA A 169 -3.45 -16.06 18.45
CA ALA A 169 -4.04 -16.00 17.11
C ALA A 169 -3.53 -17.12 16.18
N LEU A 170 -2.23 -17.46 16.28
CA LEU A 170 -1.63 -18.59 15.54
C LEU A 170 -2.21 -19.94 15.97
N ALA A 171 -2.47 -20.13 17.28
CA ALA A 171 -3.08 -21.35 17.79
C ALA A 171 -4.51 -21.54 17.28
N VAL A 172 -5.30 -20.46 17.21
CA VAL A 172 -6.67 -20.46 16.66
C VAL A 172 -6.67 -20.57 15.13
N ARG A 173 -5.56 -20.20 14.47
CA ARG A 173 -5.41 -20.14 13.00
C ARG A 173 -6.42 -19.20 12.34
N ASN A 174 -6.77 -18.11 13.01
CA ASN A 174 -7.65 -17.08 12.44
C ASN A 174 -6.87 -16.21 11.45
N VAL A 175 -7.04 -16.50 10.16
CA VAL A 175 -6.31 -15.85 9.06
C VAL A 175 -6.53 -14.33 9.02
N GLU A 176 -7.76 -13.86 9.20
CA GLU A 176 -8.08 -12.43 9.10
C GLU A 176 -7.45 -11.64 10.25
N GLN A 177 -7.48 -12.21 11.46
CA GLN A 177 -6.84 -11.62 12.63
C GLN A 177 -5.31 -11.59 12.47
N LEU A 178 -4.71 -12.69 12.00
CA LEU A 178 -3.26 -12.75 11.76
C LEU A 178 -2.79 -11.68 10.77
N ARG A 179 -3.56 -11.39 9.71
CA ARG A 179 -3.22 -10.32 8.76
C ARG A 179 -3.09 -8.96 9.46
N GLY A 180 -4.05 -8.60 10.30
CA GLY A 180 -4.03 -7.35 11.05
C GLY A 180 -2.88 -7.31 12.07
N LEU A 181 -2.64 -8.42 12.77
CA LEU A 181 -1.60 -8.51 13.80
C LEU A 181 -0.17 -8.36 13.24
N MET A 182 0.12 -8.96 12.09
CA MET A 182 1.44 -8.80 11.43
C MET A 182 1.75 -7.34 11.12
N GLN A 183 0.69 -6.55 10.94
CA GLN A 183 0.79 -5.14 10.57
C GLN A 183 0.80 -4.23 11.80
N CYS A 184 0.15 -4.64 12.89
CA CYS A 184 0.31 -4.00 14.19
C CYS A 184 1.74 -4.17 14.75
N PHE A 185 2.30 -5.38 14.67
CA PHE A 185 3.56 -5.73 15.32
C PHE A 185 4.76 -5.85 14.36
N ALA A 186 4.71 -5.20 13.20
CA ALA A 186 5.79 -5.25 12.20
C ALA A 186 7.18 -4.86 12.76
N ALA A 187 7.24 -3.95 13.74
CA ALA A 187 8.50 -3.49 14.36
C ALA A 187 9.04 -4.41 15.47
N HIS A 188 8.39 -5.56 15.72
CA HIS A 188 8.80 -6.51 16.75
C HIS A 188 10.00 -7.37 16.30
N PRO A 189 10.96 -7.71 17.17
CA PRO A 189 12.13 -8.52 16.79
C PRO A 189 11.79 -9.90 16.22
N GLU A 190 10.75 -10.54 16.74
CA GLU A 190 10.26 -11.84 16.25
C GLU A 190 9.27 -11.74 15.08
N ALA A 191 8.96 -10.54 14.58
CA ALA A 191 8.02 -10.37 13.48
C ALA A 191 8.35 -11.23 12.25
N PRO A 192 9.63 -11.40 11.83
CA PRO A 192 9.98 -12.32 10.75
C PRO A 192 9.56 -13.78 11.03
N ALA A 193 9.73 -14.25 12.26
CA ALA A 193 9.35 -15.62 12.63
C ALA A 193 7.83 -15.80 12.57
N TRP A 194 7.08 -14.82 13.05
CA TRP A 194 5.62 -14.84 13.01
C TRP A 194 5.06 -14.73 11.58
N ARG A 195 5.70 -13.93 10.70
CA ARG A 195 5.34 -13.84 9.28
C ARG A 195 5.54 -15.19 8.57
N ARG A 196 6.62 -15.93 8.88
CA ARG A 196 6.83 -17.30 8.38
C ARG A 196 5.77 -18.28 8.85
N GLN A 197 5.41 -18.26 10.14
CA GLN A 197 4.35 -19.12 10.68
C GLN A 197 2.99 -18.77 10.07
N THR A 198 2.69 -17.48 9.93
CA THR A 198 1.46 -16.98 9.30
C THR A 198 1.39 -17.37 7.82
N ALA A 199 2.50 -17.30 7.08
CA ALA A 199 2.57 -17.75 5.69
C ALA A 199 2.20 -19.23 5.54
N GLN A 200 2.67 -20.10 6.45
CA GLN A 200 2.30 -21.52 6.45
C GLN A 200 0.81 -21.73 6.73
N VAL A 201 0.23 -20.97 7.67
CA VAL A 201 -1.22 -21.00 7.96
C VAL A 201 -2.04 -20.53 6.76
N LEU A 202 -1.63 -19.44 6.10
CA LEU A 202 -2.25 -18.91 4.89
C LEU A 202 -2.19 -19.92 3.73
N ALA A 203 -1.03 -20.55 3.52
CA ALA A 203 -0.84 -21.57 2.50
C ALA A 203 -1.74 -22.79 2.74
N ALA A 204 -1.82 -23.27 3.99
CA ALA A 204 -2.71 -24.36 4.37
C ALA A 204 -4.20 -24.03 4.17
N ALA A 205 -4.56 -22.74 4.23
CA ALA A 205 -5.90 -22.24 3.92
C ALA A 205 -6.12 -21.99 2.41
N GLY A 206 -5.17 -22.35 1.54
CA GLY A 206 -5.26 -22.16 0.09
C GLY A 206 -5.01 -20.73 -0.40
N ARG A 207 -4.53 -19.83 0.47
CA ARG A 207 -4.27 -18.42 0.15
C ARG A 207 -2.80 -18.21 -0.19
N LEU A 208 -2.35 -18.89 -1.23
CA LEU A 208 -0.93 -18.98 -1.60
C LEU A 208 -0.32 -17.60 -1.91
N LEU A 209 -1.03 -16.76 -2.65
CA LEU A 209 -0.54 -15.42 -2.95
C LEU A 209 -0.31 -14.61 -1.67
N GLU A 210 -1.26 -14.61 -0.73
CA GLU A 210 -1.10 -13.89 0.53
C GLU A 210 0.03 -14.46 1.40
N ALA A 211 0.19 -15.79 1.39
CA ALA A 211 1.30 -16.46 2.06
C ALA A 211 2.65 -16.02 1.51
N GLU A 212 2.76 -15.81 0.20
CA GLU A 212 3.97 -15.26 -0.41
C GLU A 212 4.14 -13.77 -0.09
N GLN A 213 3.09 -12.96 -0.25
CA GLN A 213 3.15 -11.51 -0.08
C GLN A 213 3.63 -11.09 1.31
N ILE A 214 3.24 -11.81 2.36
CA ILE A 214 3.67 -11.51 3.72
C ILE A 214 5.17 -11.78 3.97
N LEU A 215 5.81 -12.62 3.17
CA LEU A 215 7.23 -12.97 3.33
C LEU A 215 8.15 -11.96 2.67
N TRP A 216 7.67 -11.19 1.69
CA TRP A 216 8.52 -10.39 0.82
C TRP A 216 9.32 -9.29 1.53
N GLU A 217 8.83 -8.77 2.65
CA GLU A 217 9.64 -7.89 3.50
C GLU A 217 10.89 -8.61 4.04
N ASP A 218 10.78 -9.88 4.43
CA ASP A 218 11.94 -10.69 4.87
C ASP A 218 12.82 -11.12 3.70
N LEU A 219 12.22 -11.49 2.56
CA LEU A 219 12.97 -11.96 1.38
C LEU A 219 13.92 -10.89 0.84
N ASN A 220 13.52 -9.62 0.95
CA ASN A 220 14.29 -8.45 0.53
C ASN A 220 15.24 -7.93 1.62
N CYS A 221 15.20 -8.49 2.82
CA CYS A 221 16.11 -8.10 3.90
C CYS A 221 17.58 -8.37 3.50
N ALA A 222 18.46 -7.44 3.86
CA ALA A 222 19.90 -7.60 3.62
C ALA A 222 20.53 -8.65 4.54
N ASP A 223 19.95 -8.88 5.72
CA ASP A 223 20.44 -9.84 6.71
C ASP A 223 20.11 -11.29 6.29
N PRO A 224 21.12 -12.15 6.03
CA PRO A 224 20.90 -13.55 5.71
C PRO A 224 20.15 -14.33 6.78
N ALA A 225 20.26 -13.96 8.06
CA ALA A 225 19.56 -14.63 9.16
C ALA A 225 18.04 -14.44 9.10
N VAL A 226 17.58 -13.36 8.46
CA VAL A 226 16.15 -13.06 8.23
C VAL A 226 15.71 -13.59 6.86
N ALA A 227 16.49 -13.29 5.81
CA ALA A 227 16.11 -13.61 4.44
C ALA A 227 16.14 -15.12 4.14
N ALA A 228 17.14 -15.85 4.62
CA ALA A 228 17.31 -17.26 4.26
C ALA A 228 16.18 -18.15 4.80
N PRO A 229 15.72 -18.02 6.06
CA PRO A 229 14.54 -18.75 6.53
C PRO A 229 13.23 -18.38 5.81
N ALA A 230 13.09 -17.13 5.36
CA ALA A 230 11.93 -16.70 4.58
C ALA A 230 11.93 -17.37 3.19
N TRP A 231 13.07 -17.40 2.49
CA TRP A 231 13.22 -18.10 1.22
C TRP A 231 12.94 -19.60 1.35
N ALA A 232 13.39 -20.24 2.43
CA ALA A 232 13.11 -21.64 2.71
C ALA A 232 11.62 -21.89 2.99
N THR A 233 10.96 -20.98 3.69
CA THR A 233 9.51 -21.07 3.92
C THR A 233 8.75 -20.96 2.61
N LEU A 234 9.11 -20.00 1.74
CA LEU A 234 8.48 -19.84 0.43
C LEU A 234 8.69 -21.08 -0.45
N ALA A 235 9.92 -21.62 -0.51
CA ALA A 235 10.23 -22.84 -1.27
C ALA A 235 9.31 -24.01 -0.87
N LYS A 236 9.17 -24.25 0.44
CA LYS A 236 8.32 -25.33 0.97
C LYS A 236 6.83 -25.08 0.72
N VAL A 237 6.37 -23.84 0.87
CA VAL A 237 4.97 -23.47 0.58
C VAL A 237 4.64 -23.76 -0.88
N LEU A 238 5.48 -23.29 -1.82
CA LEU A 238 5.28 -23.51 -3.25
C LEU A 238 5.37 -24.99 -3.63
N GLU A 239 6.34 -25.73 -3.06
CA GLU A 239 6.49 -27.17 -3.29
C GLU A 239 5.25 -27.94 -2.80
N SER A 240 4.77 -27.65 -1.60
CA SER A 240 3.56 -28.28 -1.04
C SER A 240 2.29 -27.98 -1.84
N ALA A 241 2.28 -26.84 -2.54
CA ALA A 241 1.18 -26.41 -3.40
C ALA A 241 1.29 -26.91 -4.85
N GLY A 242 2.37 -27.64 -5.20
CA GLY A 242 2.59 -28.19 -6.54
C GLY A 242 3.27 -27.24 -7.54
N PHE A 243 3.68 -26.04 -7.13
CA PHE A 243 4.41 -25.08 -7.96
C PHE A 243 5.91 -25.42 -7.99
N HIS A 244 6.24 -26.58 -8.56
CA HIS A 244 7.58 -27.17 -8.47
C HIS A 244 8.67 -26.35 -9.20
N ALA A 245 8.34 -25.70 -10.32
CA ALA A 245 9.29 -24.85 -11.04
C ALA A 245 9.65 -23.59 -10.23
N ASP A 246 8.65 -22.96 -9.61
CA ASP A 246 8.86 -21.77 -8.79
C ASP A 246 9.55 -22.14 -7.46
N ALA A 247 9.20 -23.29 -6.86
CA ALA A 247 9.92 -23.84 -5.72
C ALA A 247 11.40 -24.12 -6.05
N ALA A 248 11.69 -24.65 -7.24
CA ALA A 248 13.05 -24.87 -7.71
C ALA A 248 13.85 -23.56 -7.80
N THR A 249 13.25 -22.48 -8.31
CA THR A 249 13.85 -21.14 -8.30
C THR A 249 14.22 -20.70 -6.89
N CYS A 250 13.34 -20.91 -5.90
CA CYS A 250 13.68 -20.63 -4.50
C CYS A 250 14.85 -21.47 -3.99
N TYR A 251 14.87 -22.77 -4.29
CA TYR A 251 15.96 -23.67 -3.90
C TYR A 251 17.29 -23.29 -4.57
N GLY A 252 17.27 -22.80 -5.81
CA GLY A 252 18.44 -22.23 -6.49
C GLY A 252 18.98 -21.00 -5.75
N ILE A 253 18.12 -20.05 -5.39
CA ILE A 253 18.50 -18.87 -4.59
C ILE A 253 19.09 -19.28 -3.23
N LEU A 254 18.51 -20.29 -2.57
CA LEU A 254 19.01 -20.82 -1.30
C LEU A 254 20.39 -21.48 -1.46
N ALA A 255 20.59 -22.26 -2.53
CA ALA A 255 21.86 -22.93 -2.81
C ALA A 255 22.97 -21.95 -3.17
N ASP A 256 22.65 -20.88 -3.91
CA ASP A 256 23.62 -19.92 -4.41
C ASP A 256 23.91 -18.80 -3.41
N ARG A 257 22.88 -18.05 -3.01
CA ARG A 257 23.03 -16.85 -2.17
C ARG A 257 23.15 -17.18 -0.68
N PHE A 258 22.52 -18.27 -0.24
CA PHE A 258 22.40 -18.64 1.18
C PHE A 258 23.01 -20.01 1.50
N ALA A 259 24.01 -20.44 0.71
CA ALA A 259 24.61 -21.76 0.77
C ALA A 259 25.00 -22.23 2.18
N SER A 260 25.56 -21.31 2.98
CA SER A 260 26.06 -21.54 4.35
C SER A 260 25.16 -21.01 5.45
N ALA A 261 24.11 -20.25 5.12
CA ALA A 261 23.21 -19.67 6.11
C ALA A 261 22.21 -20.73 6.60
N VAL A 262 21.88 -20.72 7.89
CA VAL A 262 20.84 -21.59 8.45
C VAL A 262 19.48 -21.13 7.95
N CYS A 263 18.77 -22.03 7.28
CA CYS A 263 17.53 -21.73 6.57
C CYS A 263 16.33 -22.40 7.25
N TRP A 264 16.43 -23.70 7.55
CA TRP A 264 15.30 -24.48 8.06
C TRP A 264 15.78 -25.64 8.93
N GLU A 265 15.29 -25.75 10.18
CA GLU A 265 15.64 -26.82 11.12
C GLU A 265 17.16 -27.10 11.16
N ASP A 266 17.95 -26.05 11.37
CA ASP A 266 19.43 -26.08 11.39
C ASP A 266 20.13 -26.48 10.08
N LYS A 267 19.38 -26.68 8.99
CA LYS A 267 19.95 -26.99 7.67
C LYS A 267 20.31 -25.72 6.92
N THR A 268 21.41 -25.78 6.19
CA THR A 268 21.82 -24.67 5.31
C THR A 268 21.09 -24.68 3.97
N GLY A 269 21.13 -23.57 3.23
CA GLY A 269 20.49 -23.46 1.92
C GLY A 269 20.98 -24.53 0.93
N LYS A 270 22.30 -24.80 0.93
CA LYS A 270 22.89 -25.87 0.12
C LYS A 270 22.39 -27.26 0.52
N GLN A 271 22.35 -27.54 1.83
CA GLN A 271 21.86 -28.83 2.33
C GLN A 271 20.39 -29.06 1.99
N LEU A 272 19.56 -28.00 2.00
CA LEU A 272 18.15 -28.10 1.61
C LEU A 272 17.98 -28.46 0.13
N ALA A 273 18.73 -27.81 -0.76
CA ALA A 273 18.68 -28.11 -2.19
C ALA A 273 19.19 -29.53 -2.51
N GLU A 274 20.25 -29.98 -1.84
CA GLU A 274 20.83 -31.33 -2.04
C GLU A 274 19.95 -32.45 -1.47
N GLN A 275 19.21 -32.18 -0.39
CA GLN A 275 18.31 -33.14 0.26
C GLN A 275 16.96 -33.31 -0.44
N LEU A 276 16.71 -32.56 -1.52
CA LEU A 276 15.50 -32.79 -2.32
C LEU A 276 15.47 -34.24 -2.83
N PRO A 277 14.34 -34.95 -2.71
CA PRO A 277 14.22 -36.32 -3.21
C PRO A 277 14.65 -36.42 -4.67
N PRO A 278 15.36 -37.48 -5.09
CA PRO A 278 15.82 -37.64 -6.48
C PRO A 278 14.65 -37.61 -7.48
N ASP A 279 13.49 -38.12 -7.08
CA ASP A 279 12.27 -38.15 -7.90
C ASP A 279 11.37 -36.90 -7.72
N SER A 280 11.79 -35.90 -6.94
CA SER A 280 11.00 -34.68 -6.74
C SER A 280 11.00 -33.83 -8.03
N PRO A 281 9.81 -33.44 -8.55
CA PRO A 281 9.74 -32.55 -9.71
C PRO A 281 10.47 -31.21 -9.49
N ALA A 282 10.54 -30.73 -8.25
CA ALA A 282 11.28 -29.52 -7.90
C ALA A 282 12.80 -29.70 -8.10
N ARG A 283 13.34 -30.89 -7.79
CA ARG A 283 14.74 -31.20 -8.04
C ARG A 283 15.04 -31.29 -9.53
N SER A 284 14.17 -31.95 -10.30
CA SER A 284 14.30 -32.02 -11.77
C SER A 284 14.29 -30.62 -12.39
N ALA A 285 13.38 -29.75 -11.95
CA ALA A 285 13.32 -28.37 -12.41
C ALA A 285 14.56 -27.56 -12.02
N LEU A 286 15.09 -27.74 -10.80
CA LEU A 286 16.32 -27.07 -10.34
C LEU A 286 17.53 -27.43 -11.21
N LEU A 287 17.69 -28.72 -11.56
CA LEU A 287 18.77 -29.17 -12.43
C LEU A 287 18.61 -28.67 -13.87
N ALA A 288 17.36 -28.55 -14.35
CA ALA A 288 17.07 -28.06 -15.69
C ALA A 288 17.42 -26.56 -15.86
N GLN A 289 17.33 -25.74 -14.81
CA GLN A 289 17.71 -24.32 -14.86
C GLN A 289 19.20 -24.10 -15.18
N VAL A 290 20.06 -25.07 -14.89
CA VAL A 290 21.53 -24.98 -15.07
C VAL A 290 21.95 -25.34 -16.50
N ALA A 291 21.11 -26.00 -17.29
CA ALA A 291 21.48 -26.52 -18.60
C ALA A 291 20.99 -25.58 -19.73
N TRP A 292 21.92 -24.97 -20.46
CA TRP A 292 21.59 -24.35 -21.74
C TRP A 292 21.08 -25.44 -22.70
N PRO A 293 19.92 -25.27 -23.35
CA PRO A 293 19.42 -26.30 -24.25
C PRO A 293 20.40 -26.49 -25.40
N SER A 294 20.97 -27.68 -25.45
CA SER A 294 21.85 -28.15 -26.50
C SER A 294 21.15 -29.28 -27.24
N GLY A 295 20.99 -29.15 -28.55
CA GLY A 295 20.32 -30.16 -29.37
C GLY A 295 20.10 -29.70 -30.81
N ALA A 296 19.61 -30.60 -31.66
CA ALA A 296 19.18 -30.24 -33.00
C ALA A 296 17.88 -29.43 -32.91
N VAL A 297 17.85 -28.26 -33.55
CA VAL A 297 16.62 -27.46 -33.66
C VAL A 297 15.77 -28.06 -34.78
N GLU A 298 14.66 -28.69 -34.41
CA GLU A 298 13.65 -29.13 -35.37
C GLU A 298 12.73 -27.95 -35.70
N VAL A 299 12.80 -27.47 -36.95
CA VAL A 299 11.98 -26.36 -37.43
C VAL A 299 10.81 -26.94 -38.22
N GLU A 300 9.62 -26.87 -37.65
CA GLU A 300 8.39 -27.16 -38.38
C GLU A 300 7.78 -25.85 -38.90
N ILE A 301 7.95 -25.59 -40.20
CA ILE A 301 7.32 -24.43 -40.84
C ILE A 301 5.87 -24.81 -41.14
N ASN A 302 4.99 -24.50 -40.20
CA ASN A 302 3.55 -24.59 -40.43
C ASN A 302 3.15 -23.54 -41.48
N GLN A 303 2.96 -23.98 -42.72
CA GLN A 303 2.32 -23.18 -43.78
C GLN A 303 0.83 -23.09 -43.50
N SER A 304 0.45 -22.47 -42.37
CA SER A 304 -0.95 -22.12 -42.17
C SER A 304 -1.28 -21.06 -43.21
N SER A 305 -2.14 -21.41 -44.15
CA SER A 305 -2.85 -20.47 -45.03
C SER A 305 -3.92 -19.68 -44.25
N ALA A 306 -3.62 -19.37 -42.99
CA ALA A 306 -4.40 -18.42 -42.23
C ALA A 306 -4.40 -17.11 -43.02
N PRO A 307 -5.58 -16.51 -43.29
CA PRO A 307 -5.64 -15.24 -43.99
C PRO A 307 -4.68 -14.29 -43.29
N ARG A 308 -3.80 -13.60 -44.05
CA ARG A 308 -2.87 -12.58 -43.54
C ARG A 308 -3.64 -11.76 -42.50
N GLN A 309 -3.40 -12.04 -41.21
CA GLN A 309 -4.05 -11.27 -40.17
C GLN A 309 -3.52 -9.86 -40.35
N GLN A 310 -4.44 -8.93 -40.63
CA GLN A 310 -4.20 -7.50 -40.49
C GLN A 310 -3.46 -7.30 -39.17
N VAL A 311 -2.35 -6.55 -39.23
CA VAL A 311 -1.55 -5.98 -38.14
C VAL A 311 -1.87 -6.61 -36.78
N SER A 312 -0.93 -7.41 -36.25
CA SER A 312 -1.06 -8.00 -34.90
C SER A 312 -1.58 -6.94 -33.92
N ASN A 313 -2.80 -7.15 -33.40
CA ASN A 313 -3.39 -6.34 -32.34
C ASN A 313 -2.77 -6.71 -30.97
N GLN A 314 -1.59 -7.34 -30.95
CA GLN A 314 -0.88 -7.70 -29.74
C GLN A 314 0.29 -6.76 -29.54
N VAL A 315 0.42 -6.25 -28.33
CA VAL A 315 1.56 -5.43 -27.96
C VAL A 315 2.18 -5.95 -26.67
N LEU A 316 3.50 -6.03 -26.70
CA LEU A 316 4.31 -6.36 -25.54
C LEU A 316 4.17 -5.26 -24.48
N LEU A 317 3.74 -5.64 -23.28
CA LEU A 317 3.68 -4.74 -22.14
C LEU A 317 5.09 -4.39 -21.70
N ARG A 318 5.32 -3.09 -21.42
CA ARG A 318 6.58 -2.66 -20.84
C ARG A 318 6.67 -3.12 -19.38
N ARG A 319 7.74 -3.82 -19.02
CA ARG A 319 8.02 -4.17 -17.62
C ARG A 319 8.62 -2.96 -16.87
N ALA A 320 8.01 -2.57 -15.76
CA ALA A 320 8.61 -1.68 -14.77
C ALA A 320 9.70 -2.45 -13.98
N ARG A 321 10.73 -1.76 -13.46
CA ARG A 321 11.78 -2.46 -12.70
C ARG A 321 11.15 -3.21 -11.53
N SER A 322 11.48 -4.50 -11.40
CA SER A 322 11.13 -5.32 -10.25
C SER A 322 12.30 -6.24 -9.92
N ASP A 323 12.57 -6.44 -8.65
CA ASP A 323 13.60 -7.38 -8.18
C ASP A 323 13.03 -8.80 -7.94
N SER A 324 11.86 -9.09 -8.51
CA SER A 324 11.25 -10.40 -8.38
C SER A 324 11.97 -11.44 -9.26
N PRO A 325 12.36 -12.60 -8.71
CA PRO A 325 12.89 -13.71 -9.49
C PRO A 325 11.78 -14.46 -10.23
N PHE A 326 10.52 -14.28 -9.82
CA PHE A 326 9.37 -14.87 -10.49
C PHE A 326 8.92 -13.96 -11.64
N LEU A 327 8.52 -14.59 -12.73
CA LEU A 327 8.20 -13.93 -13.98
C LEU A 327 9.35 -13.09 -14.55
N ALA A 328 10.58 -13.11 -14.01
CA ALA A 328 11.64 -12.12 -14.27
C ALA A 328 11.92 -11.90 -15.77
N GLU A 329 12.00 -13.00 -16.50
CA GLU A 329 12.28 -13.05 -17.94
C GLU A 329 11.01 -13.30 -18.77
N ASP A 330 9.84 -13.37 -18.13
CA ASP A 330 8.57 -13.64 -18.82
C ASP A 330 8.11 -12.40 -19.60
N SER A 331 7.60 -12.64 -20.81
CA SER A 331 7.02 -11.60 -21.65
C SER A 331 5.49 -11.61 -21.54
N ILE A 332 4.89 -10.43 -21.36
CA ILE A 332 3.44 -10.29 -21.18
C ILE A 332 2.89 -9.46 -22.32
N TRP A 333 1.98 -10.04 -23.08
CA TRP A 333 1.38 -9.45 -24.26
C TRP A 333 -0.07 -9.10 -23.99
N TYR A 334 -0.50 -7.94 -24.48
CA TYR A 334 -1.88 -7.51 -24.45
C TYR A 334 -2.46 -7.46 -25.87
N ASP A 335 -3.54 -8.20 -26.08
CA ASP A 335 -4.34 -8.20 -27.31
C ASP A 335 -5.54 -7.25 -27.13
N TYR A 336 -5.57 -6.11 -27.83
CA TYR A 336 -6.70 -5.16 -27.69
C TYR A 336 -7.99 -5.69 -28.28
N GLY A 337 -7.90 -6.43 -29.39
CA GLY A 337 -9.08 -6.93 -30.10
C GLY A 337 -9.82 -7.93 -29.24
N ARG A 338 -9.07 -8.77 -28.51
CA ARG A 338 -9.61 -9.79 -27.60
C ARG A 338 -9.68 -9.34 -26.14
N GLN A 339 -9.11 -8.18 -25.82
CA GLN A 339 -8.90 -7.69 -24.44
C GLN A 339 -8.30 -8.77 -23.55
N GLN A 340 -7.18 -9.34 -24.01
CA GLN A 340 -6.61 -10.56 -23.44
C GLN A 340 -5.13 -10.36 -23.12
N LEU A 341 -4.73 -10.82 -21.93
CA LEU A 341 -3.33 -10.88 -21.50
C LEU A 341 -2.80 -12.30 -21.70
N THR A 342 -1.60 -12.42 -22.25
CA THR A 342 -0.93 -13.71 -22.44
C THR A 342 0.50 -13.59 -21.93
N ALA A 343 0.92 -14.49 -21.05
CA ALA A 343 2.31 -14.58 -20.60
C ALA A 343 3.03 -15.73 -21.28
N PHE A 344 4.25 -15.45 -21.72
CA PHE A 344 5.17 -16.44 -22.28
C PHE A 344 6.43 -16.49 -21.45
N ASP A 345 6.97 -17.69 -21.29
CA ASP A 345 8.31 -17.89 -20.75
C ASP A 345 9.39 -17.37 -21.74
N PRO A 346 10.67 -17.38 -21.35
CA PRO A 346 11.77 -16.94 -22.23
C PRO A 346 11.94 -17.78 -23.49
N TRP A 347 11.38 -18.98 -23.53
CA TRP A 347 11.41 -19.90 -24.67
C TRP A 347 10.22 -19.72 -25.62
N GLY A 348 9.28 -18.82 -25.29
CA GLY A 348 8.07 -18.59 -26.07
C GLY A 348 6.94 -19.58 -25.78
N THR A 349 7.06 -20.41 -24.74
CA THR A 349 5.98 -21.29 -24.27
C THR A 349 4.95 -20.45 -23.54
N GLN A 350 3.68 -20.60 -23.91
CA GLN A 350 2.58 -19.92 -23.21
C GLN A 350 2.42 -20.49 -21.81
N LYS A 351 2.61 -19.67 -20.77
CA LYS A 351 2.39 -20.05 -19.36
C LYS A 351 0.93 -19.96 -18.99
N TRP A 352 0.30 -18.84 -19.32
CA TRP A 352 -1.11 -18.61 -19.02
C TRP A 352 -1.71 -17.55 -19.93
N GLN A 353 -3.04 -17.49 -19.91
CA GLN A 353 -3.83 -16.53 -20.65
C GLN A 353 -5.01 -16.05 -19.81
N PHE A 354 -5.32 -14.76 -19.87
CA PHE A 354 -6.35 -14.11 -19.05
C PHE A 354 -7.21 -13.13 -19.87
N SER A 355 -8.53 -13.27 -19.83
CA SER A 355 -9.45 -12.33 -20.50
C SER A 355 -9.88 -11.21 -19.54
N LEU A 356 -9.52 -9.96 -19.86
CA LEU A 356 -9.96 -8.78 -19.10
C LEU A 356 -11.44 -8.46 -19.30
N ALA A 357 -11.98 -8.74 -20.50
CA ALA A 357 -13.38 -8.49 -20.84
C ALA A 357 -14.35 -9.26 -19.94
N GLN A 358 -14.04 -10.54 -19.67
CA GLN A 358 -14.88 -11.40 -18.83
C GLN A 358 -14.78 -11.05 -17.35
N ALA A 359 -13.60 -10.62 -16.90
CA ALA A 359 -13.32 -10.40 -15.48
C ALA A 359 -13.88 -9.08 -14.94
N THR A 360 -13.97 -8.03 -15.77
CA THR A 360 -14.31 -6.68 -15.30
C THR A 360 -15.78 -6.30 -15.50
N GLY A 361 -16.57 -7.14 -16.19
CA GLY A 361 -18.00 -6.93 -16.47
C GLY A 361 -18.31 -5.68 -17.32
N ALA A 362 -17.31 -4.86 -17.65
CA ALA A 362 -17.44 -3.60 -18.33
C ALA A 362 -16.98 -3.73 -19.79
N VAL A 363 -17.92 -3.52 -20.71
CA VAL A 363 -17.73 -3.51 -22.18
C VAL A 363 -16.97 -2.25 -22.66
N ARG A 364 -16.18 -1.62 -21.80
CA ARG A 364 -15.37 -0.46 -22.20
C ARG A 364 -13.96 -0.93 -22.51
N ALA A 365 -13.60 -0.83 -23.78
CA ALA A 365 -12.25 -1.13 -24.24
C ALA A 365 -11.22 -0.44 -23.35
N VAL A 366 -10.34 -1.24 -22.74
CA VAL A 366 -9.12 -0.73 -22.13
C VAL A 366 -8.29 -0.22 -23.29
N TYR A 367 -8.42 1.08 -23.56
CA TYR A 367 -7.60 1.76 -24.53
C TYR A 367 -6.17 1.61 -24.06
N TYR A 368 -5.28 1.15 -24.92
CA TYR A 368 -3.90 1.01 -24.54
C TYR A 368 -3.04 1.90 -25.40
N ASN A 369 -2.11 2.54 -24.71
CA ASN A 369 -1.02 3.28 -25.32
C ASN A 369 0.29 2.59 -24.90
N PRO A 370 1.09 2.06 -25.85
CA PRO A 370 2.34 1.36 -25.54
C PRO A 370 3.36 2.20 -24.77
N GLN A 371 3.29 3.52 -24.91
CA GLN A 371 4.18 4.42 -24.17
C GLN A 371 3.76 4.59 -22.71
N LEU A 372 2.51 4.26 -22.37
CA LEU A 372 1.88 4.59 -21.08
C LEU A 372 1.45 3.37 -20.28
N SER A 373 1.51 2.19 -20.89
CA SER A 373 1.06 0.96 -20.27
C SER A 373 2.26 0.16 -19.81
N GLN A 374 2.26 -0.21 -18.54
CA GLN A 374 3.36 -0.95 -17.93
C GLN A 374 2.81 -1.96 -16.93
N PHE A 375 3.59 -3.00 -16.67
CA PHE A 375 3.33 -3.93 -15.59
C PHE A 375 4.52 -4.01 -14.65
N ALA A 376 4.25 -4.25 -13.37
CA ALA A 376 5.22 -4.62 -12.37
C ALA A 376 4.84 -5.97 -11.80
N ALA A 377 5.82 -6.82 -11.51
CA ALA A 377 5.60 -8.08 -10.81
C ALA A 377 6.30 -8.04 -9.45
N ARG A 378 5.60 -8.46 -8.40
CA ARG A 378 6.15 -8.74 -7.08
C ARG A 378 5.86 -10.18 -6.77
N GLY A 379 6.78 -11.02 -7.18
CA GLY A 379 6.55 -12.43 -7.17
C GLY A 379 5.42 -12.79 -8.12
N HIS A 380 4.42 -13.48 -7.61
CA HIS A 380 3.25 -13.85 -8.40
C HIS A 380 2.10 -12.83 -8.34
N LEU A 381 2.32 -11.66 -7.71
CA LEU A 381 1.41 -10.52 -7.83
C LEU A 381 1.82 -9.67 -9.03
N LEU A 382 0.97 -9.62 -10.05
CA LEU A 382 1.15 -8.75 -11.20
C LEU A 382 0.26 -7.51 -11.07
N MET A 383 0.86 -6.34 -11.14
CA MET A 383 0.14 -5.07 -11.21
C MET A 383 0.32 -4.47 -12.60
N MET A 384 -0.78 -4.08 -13.24
CA MET A 384 -0.76 -3.47 -14.56
C MET A 384 -1.45 -2.11 -14.52
N VAL A 385 -0.81 -1.15 -15.16
CA VAL A 385 -1.34 0.17 -15.42
C VAL A 385 -1.63 0.27 -16.91
N ALA A 386 -2.86 0.60 -17.28
CA ALA A 386 -3.30 0.72 -18.67
C ALA A 386 -4.25 1.90 -18.84
N ALA A 387 -3.75 2.98 -19.47
CA ALA A 387 -4.42 4.26 -19.76
C ALA A 387 -5.22 4.91 -18.62
N ASN A 388 -6.34 4.31 -18.21
CA ASN A 388 -7.21 4.78 -17.14
C ASN A 388 -7.54 3.70 -16.10
N ARG A 389 -6.90 2.54 -16.13
CA ARG A 389 -7.15 1.46 -15.18
C ARG A 389 -5.86 1.00 -14.51
N VAL A 390 -5.99 0.63 -13.25
CA VAL A 390 -4.97 -0.07 -12.48
C VAL A 390 -5.59 -1.38 -12.04
N LEU A 391 -4.96 -2.50 -12.37
CA LEU A 391 -5.45 -3.83 -12.07
C LEU A 391 -4.36 -4.68 -11.45
N ALA A 392 -4.77 -5.59 -10.57
CA ALA A 392 -3.89 -6.60 -10.00
C ALA A 392 -4.37 -8.01 -10.31
N LEU A 393 -3.43 -8.86 -10.71
CA LEU A 393 -3.64 -10.26 -11.01
C LEU A 393 -2.81 -11.12 -10.06
N ASP A 394 -3.43 -12.19 -9.57
CA ASP A 394 -2.75 -13.33 -8.97
C ASP A 394 -2.35 -14.29 -10.08
N SER A 395 -1.05 -14.52 -10.30
CA SER A 395 -0.57 -15.47 -11.30
C SER A 395 -0.35 -16.90 -10.76
N LEU A 396 -0.46 -17.15 -9.45
CA LEU A 396 -0.49 -18.51 -8.89
C LEU A 396 -1.87 -19.13 -9.11
N GLY A 397 -2.93 -18.34 -8.90
CA GLY A 397 -4.31 -18.81 -9.01
C GLY A 397 -4.68 -19.87 -7.97
N SER A 398 -5.90 -20.42 -8.10
CA SER A 398 -6.36 -21.55 -7.29
C SER A 398 -6.28 -22.84 -8.10
N THR A 399 -5.47 -23.80 -7.64
CA THR A 399 -5.42 -25.24 -8.07
C THR A 399 -5.16 -25.57 -9.54
N GLU A 400 -5.33 -24.64 -10.50
CA GLU A 400 -5.14 -24.86 -11.94
C GLU A 400 -4.12 -23.91 -12.60
N ALA A 401 -3.32 -23.17 -11.82
CA ALA A 401 -2.34 -22.19 -12.33
C ALA A 401 -2.94 -21.15 -13.30
N LYS A 402 -4.24 -20.85 -13.16
CA LYS A 402 -4.92 -19.83 -13.97
C LYS A 402 -4.88 -18.49 -13.26
N PRO A 403 -4.44 -17.42 -13.94
CA PRO A 403 -4.41 -16.10 -13.35
C PRO A 403 -5.81 -15.64 -12.97
N ARG A 404 -5.91 -14.93 -11.84
CA ARG A 404 -7.17 -14.40 -11.31
C ARG A 404 -7.06 -12.89 -11.13
N LEU A 405 -8.09 -12.16 -11.57
CA LEU A 405 -8.24 -10.75 -11.22
C LEU A 405 -8.56 -10.60 -9.73
N LEU A 406 -7.71 -9.85 -9.03
CA LEU A 406 -7.90 -9.53 -7.62
C LEU A 406 -8.80 -8.30 -7.47
N TRP A 407 -8.44 -7.23 -8.17
CA TRP A 407 -9.18 -5.97 -8.17
C TRP A 407 -8.85 -5.18 -9.44
N ASP A 408 -9.75 -4.26 -9.76
CA ASP A 408 -9.65 -3.36 -10.89
C ASP A 408 -10.18 -1.98 -10.48
N ILE A 409 -9.33 -0.99 -10.57
CA ILE A 409 -9.62 0.39 -10.22
C ILE A 409 -9.60 1.23 -11.48
N ASP A 410 -10.72 1.89 -11.76
CA ASP A 410 -10.78 2.96 -12.74
C ASP A 410 -10.06 4.18 -12.15
N ALA A 411 -8.88 4.51 -12.67
CA ALA A 411 -8.10 5.67 -12.27
C ALA A 411 -8.76 7.00 -12.69
N ASN A 412 -9.76 7.00 -13.58
CA ASN A 412 -10.50 8.21 -14.00
C ASN A 412 -11.62 8.64 -13.03
N MET A 413 -11.53 8.36 -11.72
CA MET A 413 -12.61 8.66 -10.76
C MET A 413 -12.92 10.17 -10.56
N ALA A 414 -12.34 11.06 -11.36
CA ALA A 414 -12.75 12.45 -11.46
C ALA A 414 -12.46 13.05 -12.85
N ARG A 415 -13.38 12.85 -13.80
CA ARG A 415 -13.92 13.88 -14.72
C ARG A 415 -14.77 13.24 -15.81
N PHE A 416 -15.91 13.88 -16.11
CA PHE A 416 -16.70 13.60 -17.32
C PHE A 416 -15.89 14.05 -18.56
N GLY A 417 -15.56 13.12 -19.45
CA GLY A 417 -14.91 13.42 -20.74
C GLY A 417 -14.29 12.18 -21.38
N SER A 418 -14.31 12.11 -22.72
CA SER A 418 -13.60 11.06 -23.46
C SER A 418 -12.09 11.18 -23.22
N PRO A 419 -11.37 10.09 -22.90
CA PRO A 419 -9.92 10.09 -22.59
C PRO A 419 -9.02 10.52 -23.76
N LEU A 420 -9.60 10.79 -24.93
CA LEU A 420 -8.85 11.15 -26.13
C LEU A 420 -8.65 12.66 -26.35
N GLY A 421 -9.30 13.52 -25.55
CA GLY A 421 -9.53 14.89 -26.03
C GLY A 421 -10.25 14.85 -27.40
N SER A 422 -10.34 15.99 -28.09
CA SER A 422 -10.76 15.95 -29.50
C SER A 422 -9.63 15.33 -30.32
N VAL A 423 -9.84 14.12 -30.86
CA VAL A 423 -9.01 13.60 -31.94
C VAL A 423 -9.30 14.46 -33.15
N ASN A 424 -8.44 15.43 -33.44
CA ASN A 424 -8.51 16.18 -34.67
C ASN A 424 -7.59 15.49 -35.69
N PRO A 425 -8.13 14.82 -36.71
CA PRO A 425 -7.31 14.35 -37.81
C PRO A 425 -6.63 15.57 -38.43
N VAL A 426 -5.29 15.57 -38.41
CA VAL A 426 -4.52 16.53 -39.20
C VAL A 426 -4.30 15.84 -40.53
N ASP A 427 -5.03 16.28 -41.56
CA ASP A 427 -4.79 15.86 -42.94
C ASP A 427 -3.40 16.34 -43.35
N ALA A 428 -2.46 15.40 -43.42
CA ALA A 428 -1.14 15.59 -44.02
C ALA A 428 -0.96 14.47 -45.04
N ASP A 429 -1.55 14.67 -46.22
CA ASP A 429 -1.49 13.83 -47.41
C ASP A 429 -1.95 12.36 -47.25
N ALA A 430 -2.66 11.88 -48.27
CA ALA A 430 -3.58 10.74 -48.25
C ALA A 430 -2.98 9.33 -47.98
N GLU A 431 -1.74 9.23 -47.53
CA GLU A 431 -1.08 7.96 -47.21
C GLU A 431 -0.63 7.83 -45.74
N VAL A 432 -0.67 8.90 -44.93
CA VAL A 432 -0.27 8.83 -43.51
C VAL A 432 -1.26 9.58 -42.62
N MET A 433 -2.13 8.84 -41.92
CA MET A 433 -2.98 9.42 -40.90
C MET A 433 -2.15 9.65 -39.62
N PHE A 434 -1.73 10.89 -39.37
CA PHE A 434 -1.13 11.26 -38.09
C PHE A 434 -2.24 11.50 -37.06
N MET A 435 -2.38 10.57 -36.12
CA MET A 435 -3.15 10.80 -34.91
C MET A 435 -2.42 11.81 -34.03
N ASN A 436 -2.78 13.09 -34.16
CA ASN A 436 -2.31 14.11 -33.25
C ASN A 436 -3.22 14.09 -32.02
N VAL A 437 -2.76 13.46 -30.93
CA VAL A 437 -3.42 13.63 -29.63
C VAL A 437 -3.17 15.09 -29.26
N ALA A 438 -4.20 15.94 -29.38
CA ALA A 438 -4.09 17.32 -28.97
C ALA A 438 -3.62 17.33 -27.51
N SER A 439 -2.39 17.82 -27.28
CA SER A 439 -1.78 17.96 -25.95
C SER A 439 -2.48 19.00 -25.07
N GLY A 440 -3.73 19.33 -25.38
CA GLY A 440 -4.58 20.23 -24.65
C GLY A 440 -5.43 19.48 -23.64
N ARG A 441 -5.01 19.55 -22.37
CA ARG A 441 -5.75 19.23 -21.13
C ARG A 441 -5.68 17.79 -20.59
N PHE A 442 -5.20 16.82 -21.34
CA PHE A 442 -5.15 15.42 -20.88
C PHE A 442 -3.75 14.85 -21.06
N ASP A 443 -3.03 14.71 -19.95
CA ASP A 443 -1.75 14.01 -19.89
C ASP A 443 -1.95 12.74 -19.04
N PRO A 444 -2.10 11.56 -19.66
CA PRO A 444 -2.30 10.33 -18.91
C PRO A 444 -1.06 9.93 -18.09
N MET A 445 0.14 10.49 -18.37
CA MET A 445 1.31 10.34 -17.48
C MET A 445 1.16 11.14 -16.18
N ARG A 446 0.34 12.19 -16.17
CA ARG A 446 0.03 12.99 -14.97
C ARG A 446 -1.29 12.62 -14.30
N SER A 447 -2.25 12.11 -15.08
CA SER A 447 -3.60 11.74 -14.60
C SER A 447 -3.61 10.48 -13.73
N LEU A 448 -2.61 9.61 -13.87
CA LEU A 448 -2.26 8.65 -12.84
C LEU A 448 -1.25 9.37 -11.95
N GLY A 449 -1.73 10.20 -11.01
CA GLY A 449 -0.85 10.79 -10.01
C GLY A 449 0.02 9.68 -9.45
N GLY A 450 1.34 9.79 -9.65
CA GLY A 450 2.28 8.67 -9.81
C GLY A 450 1.85 7.35 -9.17
N PHE A 451 1.72 6.29 -9.97
CA PHE A 451 1.49 4.98 -9.39
C PHE A 451 2.79 4.52 -8.71
N VAL A 452 2.72 4.28 -7.41
CA VAL A 452 3.83 3.70 -6.65
C VAL A 452 3.35 2.38 -6.05
N GLY A 453 3.83 1.29 -6.65
CA GLY A 453 3.80 -0.01 -6.01
C GLY A 453 5.01 -0.12 -5.09
N ALA A 454 4.82 0.04 -3.79
CA ALA A 454 5.86 -0.21 -2.81
C ALA A 454 5.49 -1.46 -2.02
N ASN A 455 6.03 -2.60 -2.43
CA ASN A 455 5.81 -3.87 -1.76
C ASN A 455 4.30 -4.24 -1.67
N ASP A 456 3.66 -3.98 -0.52
CA ASP A 456 2.25 -4.32 -0.24
C ASP A 456 1.29 -3.14 -0.49
N TYR A 457 1.83 -1.98 -0.85
CA TYR A 457 1.07 -0.74 -1.01
C TYR A 457 0.96 -0.33 -2.47
N VAL A 458 -0.24 0.10 -2.83
CA VAL A 458 -0.49 0.86 -4.05
C VAL A 458 -0.95 2.25 -3.65
N PHE A 459 -0.20 3.27 -4.07
CA PHE A 459 -0.54 4.66 -3.85
C PHE A 459 -1.05 5.31 -5.14
N PHE A 460 -2.12 6.09 -5.02
CA PHE A 460 -2.63 6.91 -6.11
C PHE A 460 -3.32 8.17 -5.58
N GLN A 461 -3.42 9.18 -6.42
CA GLN A 461 -4.17 10.40 -6.10
C GLN A 461 -5.58 10.36 -6.69
N ARG A 462 -6.58 10.62 -5.85
CA ARG A 462 -7.96 10.85 -6.25
C ARG A 462 -8.33 12.32 -6.06
N VAL A 463 -8.25 13.10 -7.13
CA VAL A 463 -8.42 14.57 -7.11
C VAL A 463 -7.39 15.23 -6.19
N ARG A 464 -7.76 15.56 -4.95
CA ARG A 464 -6.90 16.16 -3.92
C ARG A 464 -6.63 15.22 -2.74
N THR A 465 -7.16 14.00 -2.80
CA THR A 465 -7.00 12.98 -1.75
C THR A 465 -5.92 12.00 -2.18
N LEU A 466 -4.91 11.81 -1.35
CA LEU A 466 -3.96 10.71 -1.51
C LEU A 466 -4.58 9.44 -0.92
N VAL A 467 -4.54 8.35 -1.65
CA VAL A 467 -5.14 7.07 -1.27
C VAL A 467 -4.07 6.00 -1.30
N ALA A 468 -4.04 5.19 -0.25
CA ALA A 468 -3.29 3.94 -0.22
C ALA A 468 -4.26 2.77 -0.18
N ILE A 469 -3.99 1.75 -0.98
CA ILE A 469 -4.70 0.48 -0.96
C ILE A 469 -3.71 -0.66 -0.77
N ASP A 470 -4.23 -1.77 -0.26
CA ASP A 470 -3.53 -3.05 -0.15
C ASP A 470 -3.39 -3.68 -1.53
N ALA A 471 -2.17 -4.02 -1.93
CA ALA A 471 -1.87 -4.49 -3.28
C ALA A 471 -2.52 -5.83 -3.63
N VAL A 472 -2.86 -6.66 -2.62
CA VAL A 472 -3.49 -7.97 -2.82
C VAL A 472 -5.01 -7.86 -2.82
N THR A 473 -5.57 -7.17 -1.83
CA THR A 473 -7.01 -7.13 -1.62
C THR A 473 -7.71 -5.95 -2.30
N GLY A 474 -6.97 -4.90 -2.68
CA GLY A 474 -7.50 -3.67 -3.25
C GLY A 474 -8.25 -2.80 -2.23
N GLN A 475 -8.29 -3.21 -0.96
CA GLN A 475 -8.97 -2.46 0.09
C GLN A 475 -8.17 -1.22 0.50
N THR A 476 -8.90 -0.14 0.82
CA THR A 476 -8.29 1.11 1.29
C THR A 476 -7.62 0.92 2.64
N LEU A 477 -6.33 1.26 2.70
CA LEU A 477 -5.52 1.29 3.90
C LEU A 477 -5.61 2.64 4.60
N TRP A 478 -5.55 3.73 3.84
CA TRP A 478 -5.75 5.07 4.37
C TRP A 478 -6.09 6.05 3.25
N THR A 479 -6.71 7.16 3.63
CA THR A 479 -6.97 8.33 2.78
C THR A 479 -6.52 9.59 3.49
N SER A 480 -5.77 10.44 2.79
CA SER A 480 -5.22 11.68 3.32
C SER A 480 -5.56 12.87 2.43
N GLN A 481 -6.19 13.89 3.00
CA GLN A 481 -6.45 15.21 2.42
C GLN A 481 -5.59 16.31 3.07
N GLN A 482 -4.61 15.89 3.87
CA GLN A 482 -3.69 16.79 4.54
C GLN A 482 -2.89 17.61 3.52
N HIS A 483 -2.50 18.83 3.91
CA HIS A 483 -1.83 19.81 3.05
C HIS A 483 -2.60 20.30 1.81
N ASN A 484 -3.87 19.88 1.60
CA ASN A 484 -4.71 20.30 0.47
C ASN A 484 -3.95 20.17 -0.87
N LEU A 485 -3.43 18.96 -1.13
CA LEU A 485 -2.61 18.67 -2.30
C LEU A 485 -3.32 19.12 -3.59
N PRO A 486 -2.61 19.78 -4.53
CA PRO A 486 -3.14 20.07 -5.85
C PRO A 486 -3.38 18.77 -6.61
N ALA A 487 -4.27 18.80 -7.62
CA ALA A 487 -4.43 17.67 -8.52
C ALA A 487 -3.15 17.44 -9.35
N ASP A 488 -3.03 16.24 -9.90
CA ASP A 488 -1.98 15.84 -10.84
C ASP A 488 -0.57 15.85 -10.21
N CYS A 489 -0.47 15.50 -8.93
CA CYS A 489 0.81 15.30 -8.26
C CYS A 489 1.54 14.08 -8.81
N GLU A 490 2.84 14.23 -9.07
CA GLU A 490 3.73 13.11 -9.33
C GLU A 490 4.05 12.41 -8.00
N LEU A 491 3.76 11.12 -7.89
CA LEU A 491 4.04 10.34 -6.68
C LEU A 491 5.21 9.36 -6.92
N PHE A 492 6.05 9.23 -5.91
CA PHE A 492 7.11 8.21 -5.81
C PHE A 492 7.34 7.87 -4.33
N GLY A 493 7.95 6.73 -4.02
CA GLY A 493 8.13 6.33 -2.63
C GLY A 493 8.53 4.88 -2.45
N ASP A 494 8.52 4.45 -1.20
CA ASP A 494 8.85 3.11 -0.72
C ASP A 494 7.87 2.68 0.39
N GLN A 495 8.23 1.65 1.18
CA GLN A 495 7.40 1.15 2.28
C GLN A 495 7.29 2.09 3.47
N GLN A 496 8.18 3.08 3.57
CA GLN A 496 8.27 3.99 4.70
C GLN A 496 7.64 5.34 4.33
N TYR A 497 7.89 5.84 3.12
CA TYR A 497 7.50 7.17 2.71
C TYR A 497 6.88 7.19 1.33
N VAL A 498 5.83 8.01 1.19
CA VAL A 498 5.27 8.41 -0.10
C VAL A 498 5.43 9.91 -0.27
N PHE A 499 5.98 10.30 -1.41
CA PHE A 499 6.25 11.68 -1.80
C PHE A 499 5.22 12.11 -2.84
N ALA A 500 4.65 13.29 -2.68
CA ALA A 500 3.76 13.90 -3.65
C ALA A 500 4.34 15.24 -4.12
N VAL A 501 4.70 15.33 -5.39
CA VAL A 501 5.29 16.53 -6.00
C VAL A 501 4.29 17.21 -6.93
N PRO A 502 3.87 18.44 -6.63
CA PRO A 502 3.05 19.22 -7.55
C PRO A 502 3.74 19.47 -8.90
N PRO A 503 2.97 19.58 -10.01
CA PRO A 503 3.48 19.79 -11.37
C PRO A 503 4.58 20.86 -11.54
N ASN A 504 4.41 22.01 -10.88
CA ASN A 504 5.30 23.17 -10.99
C ASN A 504 6.05 23.46 -9.70
N SER A 505 6.37 22.41 -8.94
CA SER A 505 7.06 22.52 -7.66
C SER A 505 8.31 21.65 -7.65
N GLN A 506 9.36 22.17 -7.03
CA GLN A 506 10.53 21.39 -6.58
C GLN A 506 10.37 20.94 -5.12
N GLU A 507 9.25 21.21 -4.46
CA GLU A 507 8.95 20.67 -3.13
C GLU A 507 8.03 19.45 -3.23
N ALA A 508 8.45 18.32 -2.66
CA ALA A 508 7.61 17.17 -2.33
C ALA A 508 6.96 17.35 -0.96
N TYR A 509 5.68 17.01 -0.87
CA TYR A 509 5.02 16.68 0.39
C TYR A 509 5.33 15.24 0.76
N VAL A 510 5.73 14.99 2.00
CA VAL A 510 6.12 13.67 2.50
C VAL A 510 5.05 13.15 3.44
N PHE A 511 4.58 11.93 3.16
CA PHE A 511 3.64 11.21 4.01
C PHE A 511 4.25 9.88 4.42
N SER A 512 3.84 9.40 5.59
CA SER A 512 4.09 8.02 6.02
C SER A 512 3.31 7.07 5.12
N ALA A 513 4.02 6.12 4.51
CA ALA A 513 3.42 5.08 3.67
C ALA A 513 2.47 4.17 4.46
N ARG A 514 2.73 4.01 5.78
CA ARG A 514 1.99 3.10 6.66
C ARG A 514 0.61 3.63 7.05
N ASP A 515 0.52 4.90 7.45
CA ASP A 515 -0.68 5.48 8.05
C ASP A 515 -1.17 6.79 7.40
N GLY A 516 -0.52 7.26 6.33
CA GLY A 516 -0.95 8.44 5.59
C GLY A 516 -0.74 9.77 6.30
N ARG A 517 -0.06 9.76 7.47
CA ARG A 517 0.24 10.98 8.23
C ARG A 517 1.26 11.83 7.48
N ALA A 518 0.97 13.11 7.33
CA ALA A 518 1.91 14.11 6.83
C ALA A 518 3.12 14.26 7.76
N LEU A 519 4.32 14.13 7.20
CA LEU A 519 5.60 14.23 7.91
C LEU A 519 6.33 15.54 7.62
N GLY A 520 6.01 16.21 6.50
CA GLY A 520 6.54 17.52 6.16
C GLY A 520 6.78 17.71 4.67
N LYS A 521 7.75 18.56 4.33
CA LYS A 521 8.15 18.87 2.96
C LYS A 521 9.63 18.60 2.73
N ARG A 522 10.02 18.22 1.51
CA ARG A 522 11.42 18.05 1.09
C ARG A 522 11.63 18.62 -0.31
N SER A 523 12.79 19.21 -0.55
CA SER A 523 13.17 19.63 -1.90
C SER A 523 13.52 18.40 -2.73
N VAL A 524 13.05 18.37 -3.98
CA VAL A 524 13.32 17.35 -4.97
C VAL A 524 13.98 18.02 -6.17
N PRO A 525 15.10 17.47 -6.64
CA PRO A 525 15.76 18.03 -7.80
C PRO A 525 14.94 17.80 -9.07
N ARG A 526 14.35 18.86 -9.62
CA ARG A 526 13.70 18.86 -10.94
C ARG A 526 14.35 19.89 -11.84
N GLN A 527 14.70 19.48 -13.04
CA GLN A 527 15.21 20.39 -14.07
C GLN A 527 14.06 21.06 -14.83
N ARG A 528 14.34 22.20 -15.46
CA ARG A 528 13.40 22.80 -16.41
C ARG A 528 13.34 21.92 -17.64
N GLU A 529 12.18 21.86 -18.28
CA GLU A 529 11.99 21.04 -19.48
C GLU A 529 12.94 21.49 -20.61
N GLU A 530 13.23 22.78 -20.69
CA GLU A 530 14.16 23.40 -21.65
C GLU A 530 15.63 22.94 -21.48
N ASP A 531 16.01 22.47 -20.28
CA ASP A 531 17.39 22.09 -19.96
C ASP A 531 17.69 20.60 -20.28
N LEU A 532 16.67 19.81 -20.66
CA LEU A 532 16.83 18.39 -20.99
C LEU A 532 17.16 18.20 -22.47
N VAL A 533 18.37 17.69 -22.76
CA VAL A 533 18.92 17.56 -24.14
C VAL A 533 18.67 16.17 -24.77
N ASP A 534 17.97 15.24 -24.11
CA ASP A 534 17.87 13.84 -24.59
C ASP A 534 16.59 13.52 -25.39
N ALA A 535 16.78 12.91 -26.56
CA ALA A 535 15.79 12.62 -27.61
C ALA A 535 14.70 11.57 -27.24
N THR A 536 14.59 11.19 -25.97
CA THR A 536 13.49 10.37 -25.45
C THR A 536 12.43 11.19 -24.72
N ALA A 537 12.57 12.51 -24.67
CA ALA A 537 11.50 13.40 -24.25
C ALA A 537 10.35 13.27 -25.26
N VAL A 538 9.34 12.46 -24.92
CA VAL A 538 7.98 12.79 -25.34
C VAL A 538 7.81 14.24 -24.89
N SER A 539 7.84 15.20 -25.82
CA SER A 539 7.67 16.61 -25.47
C SER A 539 6.30 16.72 -24.81
N VAL A 540 6.26 16.81 -23.49
CA VAL A 540 5.01 16.92 -22.77
C VAL A 540 4.66 18.40 -22.88
N ARG A 541 4.07 18.81 -24.01
CA ARG A 541 3.52 20.16 -24.16
C ARG A 541 2.33 20.32 -23.22
N GLY A 542 2.60 20.49 -21.93
CA GLY A 542 1.70 20.90 -20.88
C GLY A 542 2.19 22.22 -20.26
N ASN A 543 1.37 22.86 -19.43
CA ASN A 543 1.68 24.14 -18.76
C ASN A 543 2.75 24.01 -17.64
N SER A 544 3.64 23.03 -17.73
CA SER A 544 4.62 22.70 -16.70
C SER A 544 5.98 23.27 -17.09
N GLN A 545 6.59 24.10 -16.26
CA GLN A 545 7.95 24.61 -16.54
C GLN A 545 9.04 23.60 -16.12
N LEU A 546 8.69 22.65 -15.25
CA LEU A 546 9.58 21.61 -14.75
C LEU A 546 9.29 20.27 -15.42
N ALA A 547 10.36 19.55 -15.73
CA ALA A 547 10.31 18.21 -16.29
C ALA A 547 9.78 17.17 -15.28
N PRO A 548 9.12 16.08 -15.73
CA PRO A 548 8.77 14.94 -14.90
C PRO A 548 10.01 14.29 -14.27
N LEU A 549 9.86 13.73 -13.07
CA LEU A 549 10.90 12.92 -12.42
C LEU A 549 11.05 11.62 -13.19
N SER A 550 11.94 11.66 -14.18
CA SER A 550 12.21 10.54 -15.07
C SER A 550 13.61 9.99 -14.87
N ARG A 551 13.90 8.84 -15.50
CA ARG A 551 15.28 8.34 -15.62
C ARG A 551 16.21 9.37 -16.23
N ALA A 552 15.74 10.22 -17.16
CA ALA A 552 16.53 11.30 -17.72
C ALA A 552 16.86 12.35 -16.64
N CYS A 553 15.89 12.76 -15.82
CA CYS A 553 16.12 13.66 -14.70
C CYS A 553 17.14 13.09 -13.69
N LEU A 554 16.99 11.83 -13.29
CA LEU A 554 17.93 11.15 -12.38
C LEU A 554 19.31 10.91 -13.00
N ALA A 555 19.37 10.58 -14.30
CA ALA A 555 20.64 10.42 -15.01
C ALA A 555 21.37 11.75 -15.15
N THR A 556 20.69 12.86 -15.41
CA THR A 556 21.30 14.18 -15.42
C THR A 556 21.80 14.57 -14.04
N LEU A 557 21.04 14.30 -12.97
CA LEU A 557 21.51 14.52 -11.59
C LEU A 557 22.71 13.66 -11.24
N GLY A 558 22.70 12.37 -11.61
CA GLY A 558 23.82 11.46 -11.43
C GLY A 558 25.06 11.91 -12.20
N ARG A 559 24.88 12.40 -13.44
CA ARG A 559 25.94 13.04 -14.23
C ARG A 559 26.48 14.26 -13.51
N SER A 560 25.63 15.17 -13.02
CA SER A 560 26.05 16.36 -12.26
C SER A 560 26.77 16.03 -10.95
N LEU A 561 26.39 14.95 -10.26
CA LEU A 561 27.10 14.41 -9.09
C LEU A 561 28.48 13.85 -9.45
N LEU A 562 28.61 13.18 -10.60
CA LEU A 562 29.89 12.68 -11.11
C LEU A 562 30.81 13.82 -11.58
N TYR A 563 30.26 14.92 -12.13
CA TYR A 563 31.02 16.12 -12.48
C TYR A 563 31.53 16.91 -11.25
N TRP A 564 31.02 16.63 -10.05
CA TRP A 564 31.54 17.24 -8.81
C TRP A 564 32.79 16.55 -8.27
N ARG A 565 33.21 15.43 -8.88
CA ARG A 565 34.45 14.73 -8.58
C ARG A 565 35.41 14.80 -9.76
N VAL A 566 35.80 16.01 -10.13
CA VAL A 566 36.95 16.25 -11.02
C VAL A 566 37.86 17.30 -10.36
N ASP A 567 39.05 16.81 -9.99
CA ASP A 567 40.32 17.47 -9.66
C ASP A 567 40.48 18.28 -8.37
N ARG A 568 40.82 17.53 -7.30
CA ARG A 568 41.77 17.98 -6.26
C ARG A 568 43.21 17.58 -6.63
N GLU A 569 43.68 17.89 -7.83
CA GLU A 569 45.12 17.93 -8.14
C GLU A 569 45.43 19.09 -9.09
N GLY A 570 45.38 20.30 -8.53
CA GLY A 570 46.00 21.49 -9.11
C GLY A 570 47.00 22.04 -8.11
N GLY A 571 48.23 21.52 -8.16
CA GLY A 571 49.35 22.09 -7.43
C GLY A 571 49.66 23.51 -7.90
N GLN A 572 50.05 24.36 -6.95
CA GLN A 572 50.91 25.54 -7.10
C GLN A 572 50.87 26.31 -8.44
N ARG A 573 50.20 27.46 -8.45
CA ARG A 573 50.86 28.78 -8.51
C ARG A 573 49.90 29.90 -8.12
#